data_AF-A0A1V5XBM3-F1
#
_entry.id   AF-A0A1V5XBM3-F1
#
_cell.length_a   1.000
_cell.length_b   1.000
_cell.length_c   1.000
_cell.angle_alpha   90.00
_cell.angle_beta   90.00
_cell.angle_gamma   90.00
#
_symmetry.space_group_name_H-M   'P 1'
#
loop_
_entity.id
_entity.type
_entity.pdbx_description
1 polymer ?
#
loop_
_entity_poly.entity_id
_entity_poly.type
_entity_poly.pdbx_seq_one_letter_code
_entity_poly.pdbx_strand_id
1 'polypeptide(L)'
;MKKFKCYFTSFLIMMSITMSLTSCAASNVENAVDNTLIFLQINNPYMYANGVEKEIDEGRGTTPIIDNGRTLVPIRSIIEEFGGTVDWVQDTQTVTLNYNSDEIKLIINSNTAYLNGKEDTIDVAPQVINGRTMLPIRFVAEGFKFDVFWDGDNSVITITNNYKNSNIDIPRNWLSTSKKIDETASTPDSISGNLNVHFIDVGQGDAIFIELPNDKTMLIDAGPSAGIVPNYIKSKGHNDIDYVIATHPDADHINGMPEVLDTFKVGTFYMPEKEHTTKIFSRMLDAISNNGCAAEYAFAGKNIIDTNELKVYFVGPLKIYGDNNACSAVVKLEYKQTSLLFTGDAEHSSENDMMKAGYDLSADILKVGHHGSSSSSSPEFIKAVSPKDAIVSVGENNQYGHPTNEVLAILSNMGVNVYRTDIVGTIVITSDGTSYTIDKIKSTVQPNAPPQTNNTQNITSNNNNTQQETTTQNSSAIVYRTKTGSKYHNAGCSYLKSSIQTTVSEAKSMGLTPCSRCNPPK
;
A
#
# COMPACT_ATOMS: atom_id res chain seq x y z
N MET A 1 -18.37 -31.05 4.13
CA MET A 1 -18.31 -31.91 5.34
C MET A 1 -17.39 -33.09 5.09
N LYS A 2 -16.16 -33.06 5.61
CA LYS A 2 -15.32 -34.24 5.88
C LYS A 2 -14.40 -33.85 7.05
N LYS A 3 -14.62 -34.48 8.20
CA LYS A 3 -13.87 -34.28 9.44
C LYS A 3 -12.64 -35.17 9.42
N PHE A 4 -11.47 -34.61 9.74
CA PHE A 4 -10.28 -35.40 10.12
C PHE A 4 -10.10 -35.30 11.64
N LYS A 5 -10.03 -36.47 12.28
CA LYS A 5 -9.63 -36.69 13.68
C LYS A 5 -8.10 -36.76 13.74
N CYS A 6 -7.49 -36.22 14.78
CA CYS A 6 -6.14 -36.61 15.19
C CYS A 6 -6.08 -36.84 16.71
N TYR A 7 -5.19 -37.74 17.10
CA TYR A 7 -5.21 -38.60 18.29
C TYR A 7 -4.63 -37.94 19.55
N PHE A 8 -5.22 -38.27 20.71
CA PHE A 8 -4.65 -38.12 22.05
C PHE A 8 -4.10 -39.48 22.51
N THR A 9 -2.86 -39.51 23.01
CA THR A 9 -2.35 -40.61 23.84
C THR A 9 -1.45 -40.05 24.93
N SER A 10 -1.90 -40.20 26.17
CA SER A 10 -1.16 -39.94 27.41
C SER A 10 -0.18 -41.08 27.70
N PHE A 11 0.95 -40.76 28.33
CA PHE A 11 1.64 -41.72 29.21
C PHE A 11 2.23 -40.99 30.42
N LEU A 12 1.86 -41.48 31.59
CA LEU A 12 2.22 -41.02 32.92
C LEU A 12 3.25 -42.02 33.48
N ILE A 13 4.43 -41.58 33.93
CA ILE A 13 5.24 -42.34 34.88
C ILE A 13 5.75 -41.38 35.96
N MET A 14 5.30 -41.70 37.17
CA MET A 14 5.58 -41.06 38.45
C MET A 14 6.87 -41.66 39.03
N MET A 15 7.80 -40.84 39.54
CA MET A 15 8.77 -41.32 40.52
C MET A 15 9.11 -40.18 41.49
N SER A 16 8.72 -40.41 42.74
CA SER A 16 8.83 -39.54 43.90
C SER A 16 10.15 -39.80 44.63
N ILE A 17 10.90 -38.74 44.93
CA ILE A 17 11.92 -38.74 45.99
C ILE A 17 11.64 -37.52 46.88
N THR A 18 11.36 -37.80 48.14
CA THR A 18 11.25 -36.82 49.21
C THR A 18 12.54 -36.83 50.02
N MET A 19 13.13 -35.66 50.24
CA MET A 19 14.01 -35.39 51.37
C MET A 19 13.74 -33.97 51.85
N SER A 20 13.26 -33.86 53.09
CA SER A 20 13.24 -32.65 53.90
C SER A 20 14.61 -32.50 54.56
N LEU A 21 15.17 -31.32 54.81
CA LEU A 21 14.77 -30.36 55.84
C LEU A 21 15.71 -29.13 55.79
N THR A 22 15.31 -28.11 56.56
CA THR A 22 16.05 -26.93 57.05
C THR A 22 16.16 -25.68 56.18
N SER A 23 15.28 -24.71 56.50
CA SER A 23 15.49 -23.28 56.34
C SER A 23 16.49 -22.76 57.38
N CYS A 24 17.40 -21.86 57.00
CA CYS A 24 17.49 -20.48 57.52
C CYS A 24 18.78 -19.78 57.07
N ALA A 25 18.66 -18.45 56.98
CA ALA A 25 19.67 -17.41 56.77
C ALA A 25 20.12 -17.13 55.33
N ALA A 26 19.44 -16.12 54.77
CA ALA A 26 19.81 -15.35 53.61
C ALA A 26 21.19 -14.68 53.76
N SER A 27 21.93 -14.61 52.65
CA SER A 27 22.60 -13.37 52.25
C SER A 27 22.94 -13.43 50.76
N ASN A 28 22.42 -12.41 50.06
CA ASN A 28 22.80 -11.92 48.74
C ASN A 28 22.46 -12.79 47.52
N VAL A 29 21.14 -12.95 47.28
CA VAL A 29 20.65 -12.88 45.91
C VAL A 29 20.38 -11.39 45.66
N GLU A 30 21.33 -10.70 45.02
CA GLU A 30 21.03 -9.39 44.45
C GLU A 30 19.90 -9.58 43.43
N ASN A 31 18.83 -8.79 43.62
CA ASN A 31 17.70 -8.72 42.71
C ASN A 31 18.20 -8.49 41.28
N ALA A 32 17.94 -9.43 40.37
CA ALA A 32 17.97 -9.14 38.95
C ALA A 32 16.79 -8.16 38.70
N VAL A 33 17.12 -6.87 38.62
CA VAL A 33 16.17 -5.86 38.15
C VAL A 33 15.96 -6.14 36.67
N ASP A 34 14.75 -6.52 36.28
CA ASP A 34 14.39 -6.72 34.87
C ASP A 34 14.52 -5.39 34.12
N ASN A 35 15.67 -5.21 33.47
CA ASN A 35 15.96 -4.05 32.65
C ASN A 35 15.23 -4.23 31.32
N THR A 36 14.12 -3.51 31.13
CA THR A 36 13.42 -3.49 29.84
C THR A 36 13.93 -2.32 29.01
N LEU A 37 14.26 -2.61 27.75
CA LEU A 37 14.70 -1.65 26.75
C LEU A 37 13.92 -1.89 25.46
N ILE A 38 13.18 -0.88 25.04
CA ILE A 38 12.37 -0.92 23.82
C ILE A 38 12.81 0.21 22.90
N PHE A 39 12.93 -0.12 21.63
CA PHE A 39 13.07 0.86 20.57
C PHE A 39 11.87 0.79 19.64
N LEU A 40 11.33 1.95 19.30
CA LEU A 40 10.25 2.15 18.34
C LEU A 40 10.74 3.10 17.25
N GLN A 41 10.30 2.92 16.02
CA GLN A 41 10.59 3.84 14.95
C GLN A 41 9.30 4.32 14.29
N ILE A 42 9.24 5.61 13.97
CA ILE A 42 8.10 6.17 13.25
C ILE A 42 7.91 5.43 11.92
N ASN A 43 6.65 5.08 11.61
CA ASN A 43 6.23 4.34 10.42
C ASN A 43 6.78 2.90 10.30
N ASN A 44 7.34 2.33 11.37
CA ASN A 44 7.78 0.94 11.40
C ASN A 44 6.80 0.08 12.24
N PRO A 45 6.21 -1.01 11.71
CA PRO A 45 5.30 -1.86 12.47
C PRO A 45 6.03 -2.77 13.48
N TYR A 46 7.36 -2.80 13.45
CA TYR A 46 8.19 -3.58 14.36
C TYR A 46 8.82 -2.69 15.45
N MET A 47 8.95 -3.26 16.65
CA MET A 47 9.77 -2.77 17.74
C MET A 47 10.92 -3.73 18.01
N TYR A 48 11.98 -3.21 18.61
CA TYR A 48 13.03 -4.03 19.19
C TYR A 48 12.93 -3.98 20.70
N ALA A 49 12.51 -5.08 21.31
CA ALA A 49 12.34 -5.21 22.76
C ALA A 49 13.35 -6.23 23.30
N ASN A 50 14.21 -5.80 24.21
CA ASN A 50 15.15 -6.66 24.95
C ASN A 50 16.01 -7.56 24.05
N GLY A 51 16.46 -7.06 22.90
CA GLY A 51 17.27 -7.85 21.97
C GLY A 51 16.49 -8.58 20.88
N VAL A 52 15.16 -8.47 20.86
CA VAL A 52 14.29 -9.24 19.97
C VAL A 52 13.37 -8.30 19.19
N GLU A 53 13.31 -8.48 17.87
CA GLU A 53 12.35 -7.79 17.01
C GLU A 53 10.97 -8.44 17.14
N LYS A 54 9.93 -7.61 17.28
CA LYS A 54 8.54 -8.02 17.47
C LYS A 54 7.62 -7.04 16.77
N GLU A 55 6.48 -7.49 16.25
CA GLU A 55 5.45 -6.56 15.80
C GLU A 55 4.87 -5.80 16.98
N ILE A 56 4.70 -4.49 16.83
CA ILE A 56 4.07 -3.63 17.86
C ILE A 56 2.60 -3.99 17.98
N ASP A 57 2.00 -4.48 16.89
CA ASP A 57 0.62 -4.87 16.81
C ASP A 57 0.45 -6.10 15.91
N GLU A 58 0.59 -7.28 16.51
CA GLU A 58 0.70 -8.56 15.81
C GLU A 58 -0.39 -8.78 14.74
N GLY A 59 0.05 -8.98 13.51
CA GLY A 59 -0.78 -9.30 12.35
C GLY A 59 -1.59 -8.11 11.81
N ARG A 60 -1.26 -6.87 12.22
CA ARG A 60 -2.02 -5.67 11.86
C ARG A 60 -1.22 -4.62 11.10
N GLY A 61 0.11 -4.66 11.18
CA GLY A 61 0.96 -3.68 10.50
C GLY A 61 0.78 -2.24 11.03
N THR A 62 0.21 -2.06 12.22
CA THR A 62 0.02 -0.72 12.81
C THR A 62 1.36 -0.12 13.21
N THR A 63 1.61 1.13 12.83
CA THR A 63 2.89 1.80 13.05
C THR A 63 2.78 2.97 14.04
N PRO A 64 3.87 3.33 14.73
CA PRO A 64 4.00 4.61 15.44
C PRO A 64 3.88 5.78 14.46
N ILE A 65 3.06 6.77 14.79
CA ILE A 65 2.88 7.98 13.98
C ILE A 65 3.17 9.23 14.80
N ILE A 66 3.38 10.36 14.12
CA ILE A 66 3.44 11.68 14.76
C ILE A 66 2.14 12.43 14.49
N ASP A 67 1.45 12.83 15.56
CA ASP A 67 0.31 13.75 15.53
C ASP A 67 0.61 14.96 16.42
N ASN A 68 0.50 16.18 15.87
CA ASN A 68 0.78 17.44 16.57
C ASN A 68 2.12 17.46 17.36
N GLY A 69 3.17 16.84 16.82
CA GLY A 69 4.48 16.75 17.46
C GLY A 69 4.54 15.78 18.65
N ARG A 70 3.57 14.87 18.78
CA ARG A 70 3.56 13.76 19.73
C ARG A 70 3.49 12.44 19.00
N THR A 71 4.23 11.45 19.50
CA THR A 71 4.20 10.11 18.96
C THR A 71 3.00 9.35 19.52
N LEU A 72 2.13 8.85 18.64
CA LEU A 72 1.02 7.97 18.98
C LEU A 72 1.35 6.54 18.58
N VAL A 73 1.07 5.57 19.45
CA VAL A 73 1.40 4.15 19.24
C VAL A 73 0.29 3.22 19.73
N PRO A 74 0.16 2.01 19.16
CA PRO A 74 -0.62 0.95 19.78
C PRO A 74 0.13 0.47 21.04
N ILE A 75 -0.41 0.78 22.21
CA ILE A 75 0.36 0.79 23.45
C ILE A 75 0.58 -0.59 24.09
N ARG A 76 -0.27 -1.58 23.74
CA ARG A 76 -0.41 -2.83 24.50
C ARG A 76 0.91 -3.59 24.60
N SER A 77 1.50 -3.93 23.46
CA SER A 77 2.73 -4.73 23.39
C SER A 77 3.88 -4.04 24.14
N ILE A 78 3.97 -2.71 24.07
CA ILE A 78 4.98 -1.93 24.79
C ILE A 78 4.83 -2.12 26.31
N ILE A 79 3.61 -1.98 26.84
CA ILE A 79 3.36 -2.10 28.28
C ILE A 79 3.54 -3.54 28.77
N GLU A 80 3.15 -4.52 27.98
CA GLU A 80 3.33 -5.94 28.29
C GLU A 80 4.82 -6.34 28.35
N GLU A 81 5.69 -5.75 27.52
CA GLU A 81 7.16 -5.94 27.61
C GLU A 81 7.77 -5.37 28.91
N PHE A 82 7.14 -4.36 29.50
CA PHE A 82 7.49 -3.88 30.84
C PHE A 82 6.83 -4.72 31.95
N GLY A 83 5.99 -5.70 31.63
CA GLY A 83 5.25 -6.51 32.61
C GLY A 83 3.99 -5.82 33.15
N GLY A 84 3.51 -4.77 32.49
CA GLY A 84 2.25 -4.11 32.79
C GLY A 84 1.05 -4.75 32.08
N THR A 85 -0.14 -4.20 32.29
CA THR A 85 -1.38 -4.63 31.63
C THR A 85 -2.15 -3.46 31.03
N VAL A 86 -2.99 -3.75 30.03
CA VAL A 86 -3.81 -2.75 29.34
C VAL A 86 -5.25 -3.24 29.18
N ASP A 87 -6.17 -2.52 29.82
CA ASP A 87 -7.60 -2.80 29.82
C ASP A 87 -8.37 -1.74 29.04
N TRP A 88 -9.43 -2.19 28.36
CA TRP A 88 -10.34 -1.33 27.62
C TRP A 88 -11.73 -1.34 28.25
N VAL A 89 -12.22 -0.15 28.60
CA VAL A 89 -13.57 0.05 29.13
C VAL A 89 -14.44 0.67 28.04
N GLN A 90 -15.33 -0.15 27.47
CA GLN A 90 -16.15 0.23 26.31
C GLN A 90 -17.11 1.40 26.61
N ASP A 91 -17.79 1.38 27.76
CA ASP A 91 -18.86 2.34 28.10
C ASP A 91 -18.34 3.78 28.19
N THR A 92 -17.09 3.93 28.63
CA THR A 92 -16.44 5.23 28.83
C THR A 92 -15.33 5.50 27.82
N GLN A 93 -15.13 4.61 26.84
CA GLN A 93 -14.02 4.62 25.89
C GLN A 93 -12.68 4.92 26.57
N THR A 94 -12.42 4.23 27.67
CA THR A 94 -11.27 4.48 28.53
C THR A 94 -10.26 3.35 28.40
N VAL A 95 -9.00 3.71 28.19
CA VAL A 95 -7.86 2.80 28.29
C VAL A 95 -7.30 2.94 29.69
N THR A 96 -7.22 1.83 30.41
CA THR A 96 -6.55 1.75 31.72
C THR A 96 -5.28 0.96 31.57
N LEU A 97 -4.15 1.55 31.94
CA LEU A 97 -2.85 0.91 31.93
C LEU A 97 -2.39 0.74 33.37
N ASN A 98 -1.82 -0.42 33.69
CA ASN A 98 -1.29 -0.71 35.01
C ASN A 98 0.15 -1.18 34.91
N TYR A 99 1.02 -0.68 35.78
CA TYR A 99 2.37 -1.18 35.95
C TYR A 99 2.80 -1.04 37.41
N ASN A 100 3.19 -2.15 38.04
CA ASN A 100 3.39 -2.24 39.49
C ASN A 100 2.18 -1.69 40.28
N SER A 101 2.38 -0.61 41.03
CA SER A 101 1.33 0.06 41.80
C SER A 101 0.76 1.30 41.12
N ASP A 102 1.28 1.67 39.94
CA ASP A 102 0.88 2.86 39.22
C ASP A 102 -0.21 2.52 38.18
N GLU A 103 -1.21 3.39 38.06
CA GLU A 103 -2.34 3.30 37.13
C GLU A 103 -2.41 4.58 36.29
N ILE A 104 -2.57 4.44 34.97
CA ILE A 104 -2.87 5.54 34.06
C ILE A 104 -4.20 5.26 33.37
N LYS A 105 -5.10 6.25 33.36
CA LYS A 105 -6.35 6.21 32.59
C LYS A 105 -6.37 7.31 31.55
N LEU A 106 -6.65 6.95 30.31
CA LEU A 106 -6.84 7.91 29.22
C LEU A 106 -8.17 7.66 28.53
N ILE A 107 -8.86 8.73 28.19
CA ILE A 107 -10.16 8.70 27.53
C ILE A 107 -9.97 9.06 26.06
N ILE A 108 -10.52 8.25 25.14
CA ILE A 108 -10.42 8.53 23.70
C ILE A 108 -10.99 9.91 23.38
N ASN A 109 -10.28 10.66 22.54
CA ASN A 109 -10.61 12.02 22.09
C ASN A 109 -10.73 13.05 23.23
N SER A 110 -10.17 12.76 24.41
CA SER A 110 -10.10 13.70 25.53
C SER A 110 -8.65 14.03 25.86
N ASN A 111 -8.40 15.30 26.14
CA ASN A 111 -7.13 15.78 26.68
C ASN A 111 -7.03 15.58 28.21
N THR A 112 -8.05 15.01 28.86
CA THR A 112 -8.02 14.64 30.28
C THR A 112 -7.51 13.22 30.46
N ALA A 113 -6.53 13.06 31.33
CA ALA A 113 -5.99 11.78 31.77
C ALA A 113 -5.98 11.71 33.30
N TYR A 114 -5.76 10.51 33.84
CA TYR A 114 -5.61 10.31 35.28
C TYR A 114 -4.37 9.48 35.56
N LEU A 115 -3.53 9.95 36.47
CA LEU A 115 -2.40 9.20 37.02
C LEU A 115 -2.70 8.91 38.49
N ASN A 116 -2.83 7.64 38.85
CA ASN A 116 -3.17 7.20 40.21
C ASN A 116 -4.42 7.89 40.77
N GLY A 117 -5.44 8.08 39.92
CA GLY A 117 -6.69 8.75 40.26
C GLY A 117 -6.63 10.28 40.35
N LYS A 118 -5.45 10.89 40.17
CA LYS A 118 -5.31 12.34 40.06
C LYS A 118 -5.45 12.78 38.61
N GLU A 119 -6.31 13.74 38.37
CA GLU A 119 -6.50 14.34 37.04
C GLU A 119 -5.23 15.07 36.55
N ASP A 120 -4.93 14.88 35.27
CA ASP A 120 -3.87 15.55 34.53
C ASP A 120 -4.34 15.87 33.10
N THR A 121 -3.63 16.79 32.43
CA THR A 121 -3.94 17.20 31.06
C THR A 121 -2.82 16.83 30.11
N ILE A 122 -3.17 16.17 29.01
CA ILE A 122 -2.27 15.85 27.91
C ILE A 122 -2.51 16.80 26.74
N ASP A 123 -1.47 17.08 25.98
CA ASP A 123 -1.52 17.99 24.83
C ASP A 123 -2.11 17.35 23.57
N VAL A 124 -1.92 16.05 23.39
CA VAL A 124 -2.55 15.25 22.34
C VAL A 124 -3.37 14.14 22.95
N ALA A 125 -4.67 14.12 22.64
CA ALA A 125 -5.60 13.10 23.11
C ALA A 125 -5.32 11.73 22.47
N PRO A 126 -5.61 10.61 23.15
CA PRO A 126 -5.63 9.30 22.52
C PRO A 126 -6.70 9.26 21.43
N GLN A 127 -6.45 8.52 20.36
CA GLN A 127 -7.32 8.47 19.20
C GLN A 127 -7.58 7.03 18.77
N VAL A 128 -8.67 6.83 18.02
CA VAL A 128 -8.87 5.59 17.27
C VAL A 128 -8.54 5.86 15.81
N ILE A 129 -7.50 5.23 15.31
CA ILE A 129 -7.01 5.37 13.93
C ILE A 129 -7.05 3.98 13.30
N ASN A 130 -7.73 3.84 12.15
CA ASN A 130 -7.90 2.54 11.46
C ASN A 130 -8.41 1.42 12.38
N GLY A 131 -9.32 1.74 13.31
CA GLY A 131 -9.87 0.79 14.27
C GLY A 131 -8.91 0.40 15.41
N ARG A 132 -7.76 1.07 15.52
CA ARG A 132 -6.76 0.86 16.57
C ARG A 132 -6.68 2.03 17.52
N THR A 133 -6.66 1.72 18.80
CA THR A 133 -6.47 2.70 19.88
C THR A 133 -5.00 3.10 19.96
N MET A 134 -4.73 4.38 19.70
CA MET A 134 -3.39 4.98 19.60
C MET A 134 -3.20 5.99 20.74
N LEU A 135 -2.14 5.81 21.54
CA LEU A 135 -1.90 6.61 22.74
C LEU A 135 -0.60 7.41 22.65
N PRO A 136 -0.54 8.61 23.26
CA PRO A 136 0.68 9.41 23.36
C PRO A 136 1.72 8.69 24.21
N ILE A 137 2.74 8.11 23.56
CA ILE A 137 3.69 7.20 24.21
C ILE A 137 4.47 7.88 25.34
N ARG A 138 4.85 9.15 25.14
CA ARG A 138 5.65 9.89 26.12
C ARG A 138 4.91 10.06 27.45
N PHE A 139 3.64 10.47 27.40
CA PHE A 139 2.84 10.64 28.61
C PHE A 139 2.69 9.33 29.38
N VAL A 140 2.39 8.23 28.68
CA VAL A 140 2.25 6.91 29.29
C VAL A 140 3.56 6.44 29.92
N ALA A 141 4.67 6.52 29.18
CA ALA A 141 5.96 6.06 29.62
C ALA A 141 6.50 6.87 30.82
N GLU A 142 6.49 8.20 30.74
CA GLU A 142 6.93 9.06 31.83
C GLU A 142 6.02 8.93 33.07
N GLY A 143 4.71 8.70 32.88
CA GLY A 143 3.76 8.43 33.96
C GLY A 143 4.09 7.17 34.75
N PHE A 144 4.63 6.14 34.09
CA PHE A 144 5.18 4.93 34.73
C PHE A 144 6.65 5.05 35.15
N LYS A 145 7.22 6.25 35.06
CA LYS A 145 8.62 6.56 35.41
C LYS A 145 9.62 5.82 34.52
N PHE A 146 9.22 5.52 33.28
CA PHE A 146 10.14 5.11 32.24
C PHE A 146 10.83 6.34 31.65
N ASP A 147 12.11 6.18 31.33
CA ASP A 147 12.87 7.16 30.58
C ASP A 147 12.52 7.05 29.09
N VAL A 148 12.33 8.19 28.44
CA VAL A 148 12.02 8.29 27.01
C VAL A 148 13.05 9.17 26.31
N PHE A 149 13.73 8.61 25.32
CA PHE A 149 14.69 9.34 24.49
C PHE A 149 14.19 9.43 23.05
N TRP A 150 14.40 10.59 22.44
CA TRP A 150 14.08 10.83 21.04
C TRP A 150 15.38 11.01 20.26
N ASP A 151 15.57 10.18 19.26
CA ASP A 151 16.57 10.36 18.21
C ASP A 151 15.87 10.92 16.97
N GLY A 152 16.04 12.22 16.74
CA GLY A 152 15.43 12.91 15.61
C GLY A 152 16.01 12.54 14.25
N ASP A 153 17.28 12.13 14.19
CA ASP A 153 17.95 11.83 12.93
C ASP A 153 17.45 10.49 12.35
N ASN A 154 17.17 9.54 13.24
CA ASN A 154 16.69 8.20 12.90
C ASN A 154 15.18 8.01 13.14
N SER A 155 14.50 9.01 13.70
CA SER A 155 13.08 8.95 14.08
C SER A 155 12.77 7.80 15.04
N VAL A 156 13.66 7.58 16.01
CA VAL A 156 13.57 6.49 16.99
C VAL A 156 13.20 7.00 18.36
N ILE A 157 12.27 6.30 18.99
CA ILE A 157 11.88 6.45 20.39
C ILE A 157 12.52 5.30 21.16
N THR A 158 13.33 5.62 22.17
CA THR A 158 13.85 4.63 23.13
C THR A 158 13.07 4.75 24.43
N ILE A 159 12.63 3.63 24.98
CA ILE A 159 11.88 3.55 26.24
C ILE A 159 12.56 2.55 27.17
N THR A 160 12.77 2.93 28.43
CA THR A 160 13.47 2.06 29.39
C THR A 160 13.11 2.38 30.84
N ASN A 161 13.21 1.39 31.74
CA ASN A 161 12.90 1.53 33.16
C ASN A 161 14.15 1.68 34.07
N ASN A 162 15.37 1.59 33.52
CA ASN A 162 16.59 1.62 34.35
C ASN A 162 17.87 2.12 33.65
N TYR A 163 17.81 2.56 32.38
CA TYR A 163 18.96 3.15 31.70
C TYR A 163 18.99 4.67 31.88
N LYS A 164 19.67 5.13 32.94
CA LYS A 164 19.80 6.55 33.29
C LYS A 164 20.74 7.39 32.40
N ASN A 165 21.26 6.83 31.32
CA ASN A 165 22.20 7.50 30.43
C ASN A 165 21.64 7.58 29.01
N SER A 166 21.79 8.72 28.35
CA SER A 166 21.42 8.94 26.95
C SER A 166 22.32 8.21 25.94
N ASN A 167 23.41 7.58 26.40
CA ASN A 167 24.33 6.79 25.57
C ASN A 167 23.87 5.32 25.50
N ILE A 168 22.63 5.10 25.10
CA ILE A 168 22.12 3.76 24.78
C ILE A 168 22.50 3.49 23.33
N ASP A 169 23.36 2.50 23.10
CA ASP A 169 23.66 2.03 21.75
C ASP A 169 22.39 1.41 21.17
N ILE A 170 21.70 2.17 20.32
CA ILE A 170 20.59 1.65 19.53
C ILE A 170 21.17 0.51 18.67
N PRO A 171 20.53 -0.68 18.64
CA PRO A 171 21.03 -1.81 17.87
C PRO A 171 21.17 -1.39 16.41
N ARG A 172 22.42 -1.19 15.96
CA ARG A 172 22.71 -0.64 14.62
C ARG A 172 22.18 -1.54 13.51
N ASN A 173 22.07 -2.85 13.77
CA ASN A 173 21.45 -3.85 12.89
C ASN A 173 19.93 -3.67 12.73
N TRP A 174 19.24 -3.14 13.75
CA TRP A 174 17.82 -2.84 13.75
C TRP A 174 17.53 -1.41 13.24
N LEU A 175 18.48 -0.48 13.40
CA LEU A 175 18.48 0.80 12.68
C LEU A 175 18.80 0.62 11.19
N SER A 176 19.70 -0.31 10.83
CA SER A 176 20.15 -0.51 9.44
C SER A 176 19.14 -1.21 8.55
N THR A 177 18.08 -1.80 9.09
CA THR A 177 16.90 -2.22 8.31
C THR A 177 16.00 -1.05 7.93
N SER A 178 16.28 0.17 8.39
CA SER A 178 15.44 1.34 8.13
C SER A 178 16.17 2.69 7.96
N LYS A 179 17.50 2.77 8.15
CA LYS A 179 18.34 3.87 7.65
C LYS A 179 19.86 3.59 7.76
N LYS A 180 20.50 3.68 6.59
CA LYS A 180 21.90 4.06 6.29
C LYS A 180 23.02 3.01 6.30
N ILE A 181 23.59 2.92 5.11
CA ILE A 181 25.03 2.94 4.81
C ILE A 181 25.74 4.17 5.42
N ASP A 182 26.92 4.01 6.04
CA ASP A 182 28.21 3.98 5.29
C ASP A 182 29.43 3.49 6.10
N GLU A 183 30.41 3.00 5.35
CA GLU A 183 31.86 2.90 5.63
C GLU A 183 32.33 2.26 6.94
N THR A 184 32.60 0.95 6.90
CA THR A 184 33.94 0.33 7.11
C THR A 184 33.83 -1.18 7.38
N ALA A 185 33.42 -1.95 6.37
CA ALA A 185 33.78 -3.36 6.24
C ALA A 185 33.60 -3.77 4.77
N SER A 186 34.64 -4.33 4.17
CA SER A 186 34.73 -4.65 2.74
C SER A 186 33.60 -5.58 2.23
N THR A 187 32.78 -5.03 1.33
CA THR A 187 31.91 -5.58 0.26
C THR A 187 31.56 -7.09 0.25
N PRO A 188 30.26 -7.39 0.02
CA PRO A 188 29.81 -7.55 -1.37
C PRO A 188 28.54 -6.73 -1.62
N ASP A 189 28.57 -5.81 -2.61
CA ASP A 189 27.42 -5.31 -3.37
C ASP A 189 27.80 -4.01 -4.10
N SER A 190 28.89 -4.03 -4.86
CA SER A 190 28.89 -3.16 -6.03
C SER A 190 27.90 -3.78 -6.99
N ILE A 191 26.67 -3.27 -7.00
CA ILE A 191 25.66 -3.71 -7.95
C ILE A 191 26.17 -3.24 -9.32
N SER A 192 26.69 -4.17 -10.12
CA SER A 192 27.24 -3.90 -11.45
C SER A 192 26.26 -4.25 -12.58
N GLY A 193 25.09 -4.76 -12.23
CA GLY A 193 24.03 -5.06 -13.19
C GLY A 193 23.36 -3.80 -13.71
N ASN A 194 22.75 -3.92 -14.88
CA ASN A 194 21.82 -2.91 -15.37
C ASN A 194 20.44 -3.16 -14.76
N LEU A 195 19.73 -2.08 -14.48
CA LEU A 195 18.29 -2.14 -14.25
C LEU A 195 17.58 -2.16 -15.61
N ASN A 196 16.77 -3.19 -15.88
CA ASN A 196 15.92 -3.24 -17.07
C ASN A 196 14.44 -3.22 -16.67
N VAL A 197 13.67 -2.22 -17.13
CA VAL A 197 12.24 -2.07 -16.82
C VAL A 197 11.44 -2.21 -18.12
N HIS A 198 10.64 -3.26 -18.21
CA HIS A 198 9.87 -3.63 -19.39
C HIS A 198 8.41 -3.30 -19.18
N PHE A 199 7.93 -2.22 -19.79
CA PHE A 199 6.50 -1.93 -19.89
C PHE A 199 5.94 -2.74 -21.07
N ILE A 200 5.42 -3.92 -20.74
CA ILE A 200 4.97 -4.91 -21.74
C ILE A 200 3.66 -4.40 -22.35
N ASP A 201 3.60 -4.39 -23.68
CA ASP A 201 2.36 -4.11 -24.41
C ASP A 201 1.40 -5.30 -24.28
N VAL A 202 0.49 -5.18 -23.30
CA VAL A 202 -0.59 -6.14 -23.01
C VAL A 202 -1.96 -5.65 -23.47
N GLY A 203 -2.01 -4.57 -24.25
CA GLY A 203 -3.22 -3.83 -24.57
C GLY A 203 -3.62 -2.86 -23.46
N GLN A 204 -4.91 -2.77 -23.16
CA GLN A 204 -5.39 -1.95 -22.03
C GLN A 204 -5.07 -2.65 -20.71
N GLY A 205 -4.17 -2.04 -19.91
CA GLY A 205 -3.77 -2.55 -18.60
C GLY A 205 -2.27 -2.41 -18.36
N ASP A 206 -1.84 -2.87 -17.18
CA ASP A 206 -0.43 -2.86 -16.78
C ASP A 206 0.17 -4.27 -16.68
N ALA A 207 1.38 -4.41 -17.21
CA ALA A 207 2.29 -5.49 -16.88
C ALA A 207 3.73 -4.99 -17.05
N ILE A 208 4.45 -4.92 -15.93
CA ILE A 208 5.78 -4.32 -15.88
C ILE A 208 6.75 -5.33 -15.29
N PHE A 209 7.59 -5.92 -16.15
CA PHE A 209 8.65 -6.84 -15.72
C PHE A 209 9.96 -6.07 -15.50
N ILE A 210 10.65 -6.35 -14.40
CA ILE A 210 11.84 -5.63 -13.97
C ILE A 210 12.94 -6.64 -13.68
N GLU A 211 14.05 -6.52 -14.42
CA GLU A 211 15.31 -7.17 -14.08
C GLU A 211 16.09 -6.20 -13.21
N LEU A 212 16.14 -6.50 -11.92
CA LEU A 212 16.82 -5.66 -10.93
C LEU A 212 18.33 -5.83 -11.08
N PRO A 213 19.11 -4.79 -10.76
CA PRO A 213 20.55 -4.82 -10.99
C PRO A 213 21.30 -5.79 -10.05
N ASN A 214 20.62 -6.35 -9.04
CA ASN A 214 21.11 -7.38 -8.11
C ASN A 214 20.70 -8.81 -8.48
N ASP A 215 20.51 -9.09 -9.78
CA ASP A 215 20.10 -10.39 -10.35
C ASP A 215 18.73 -10.93 -9.89
N LYS A 216 17.96 -10.11 -9.15
CA LYS A 216 16.57 -10.42 -8.81
C LYS A 216 15.61 -9.93 -9.88
N THR A 217 14.39 -10.42 -9.83
CA THR A 217 13.32 -10.03 -10.75
C THR A 217 12.07 -9.57 -10.00
N MET A 218 11.36 -8.63 -10.60
CA MET A 218 10.09 -8.13 -10.09
C MET A 218 9.06 -8.03 -11.21
N LEU A 219 7.82 -8.38 -10.90
CA LEU A 219 6.68 -8.14 -11.77
C LEU A 219 5.67 -7.24 -11.06
N ILE A 220 5.28 -6.14 -11.69
CA ILE A 220 4.17 -5.28 -11.26
C ILE A 220 3.03 -5.47 -12.25
N ASP A 221 1.92 -6.01 -11.76
CA ASP A 221 0.73 -6.42 -12.51
C ASP A 221 1.01 -7.42 -13.65
N ALA A 222 -0.06 -8.03 -14.18
CA ALA A 222 0.01 -9.11 -15.16
C ALA A 222 -0.95 -8.92 -16.35
N GLY A 223 -1.53 -7.73 -16.49
CA GLY A 223 -2.36 -7.34 -17.61
C GLY A 223 -3.71 -8.07 -17.71
N PRO A 224 -4.49 -7.75 -18.75
CA PRO A 224 -5.81 -8.34 -19.00
C PRO A 224 -5.74 -9.75 -19.61
N SER A 225 -4.59 -10.19 -20.13
CA SER A 225 -4.49 -11.39 -20.97
C SER A 225 -3.63 -12.48 -20.35
N ALA A 226 -4.24 -13.65 -20.19
CA ALA A 226 -3.54 -14.90 -19.89
C ALA A 226 -2.51 -15.19 -21.02
N GLY A 227 -1.24 -15.39 -20.64
CA GLY A 227 -0.19 -15.95 -21.50
C GLY A 227 0.82 -14.97 -22.08
N ILE A 228 0.49 -13.68 -22.21
CA ILE A 228 1.44 -12.70 -22.78
C ILE A 228 2.65 -12.54 -21.84
N VAL A 229 2.37 -12.25 -20.57
CA VAL A 229 3.40 -11.94 -19.56
C VAL A 229 4.30 -13.17 -19.28
N PRO A 230 3.77 -14.38 -19.01
CA PRO A 230 4.64 -15.53 -18.77
C PRO A 230 5.51 -15.90 -19.97
N ASN A 231 4.98 -15.82 -21.20
CA ASN A 231 5.78 -16.08 -22.39
C ASN A 231 6.86 -15.02 -22.60
N TYR A 232 6.55 -13.74 -22.32
CA TYR A 232 7.53 -12.67 -22.38
C TYR A 232 8.68 -12.90 -21.40
N ILE A 233 8.39 -13.15 -20.13
CA ILE A 233 9.39 -13.39 -19.09
C ILE A 233 10.27 -14.60 -19.42
N LYS A 234 9.67 -15.72 -19.88
CA LYS A 234 10.43 -16.88 -20.35
C LYS A 234 11.33 -16.57 -21.54
N SER A 235 10.87 -15.72 -22.47
CA SER A 235 11.70 -15.29 -23.61
C SER A 235 12.91 -14.44 -23.19
N LYS A 236 12.89 -13.85 -21.98
CA LYS A 236 14.02 -13.17 -21.35
C LYS A 236 14.95 -14.11 -20.58
N GLY A 237 14.61 -15.40 -20.50
CA GLY A 237 15.44 -16.43 -19.86
C GLY A 237 15.14 -16.67 -18.38
N HIS A 238 14.09 -16.06 -17.84
CA HIS A 238 13.70 -16.19 -16.44
C HIS A 238 12.68 -17.30 -16.23
N ASN A 239 12.89 -18.10 -15.17
CA ASN A 239 12.04 -19.25 -14.82
C ASN A 239 11.39 -19.13 -13.44
N ASP A 240 11.80 -18.13 -12.65
CA ASP A 240 11.27 -17.80 -11.33
C ASP A 240 11.13 -16.27 -11.23
N ILE A 241 10.34 -15.78 -10.27
CA ILE A 241 10.18 -14.35 -10.01
C ILE A 241 10.36 -14.07 -8.51
N ASP A 242 11.27 -13.18 -8.13
CA ASP A 242 11.52 -12.90 -6.71
C ASP A 242 10.36 -12.14 -6.07
N TYR A 243 9.84 -11.13 -6.76
CA TYR A 243 8.79 -10.25 -6.26
C TYR A 243 7.65 -10.11 -7.27
N VAL A 244 6.42 -10.30 -6.82
CA VAL A 244 5.22 -10.00 -7.62
C VAL A 244 4.37 -9.01 -6.87
N ILE A 245 3.87 -7.99 -7.55
CA ILE A 245 3.04 -6.92 -6.98
C ILE A 245 1.74 -6.86 -7.80
N ALA A 246 0.61 -7.07 -7.15
CA ALA A 246 -0.70 -6.69 -7.68
C ALA A 246 -1.07 -5.32 -7.14
N THR A 247 -1.17 -4.31 -8.01
CA THR A 247 -1.39 -2.93 -7.58
C THR A 247 -2.79 -2.77 -6.98
N HIS A 248 -3.82 -3.28 -7.63
CA HIS A 248 -5.22 -3.24 -7.21
C HIS A 248 -6.02 -4.37 -7.91
N PRO A 249 -7.27 -4.67 -7.50
CA PRO A 249 -7.93 -5.92 -7.91
C PRO A 249 -8.63 -5.88 -9.29
N ASP A 250 -8.39 -4.86 -10.11
CA ASP A 250 -9.07 -4.71 -11.40
C ASP A 250 -8.49 -5.63 -12.49
N ALA A 251 -9.36 -6.00 -13.42
CA ALA A 251 -9.10 -7.12 -14.33
C ALA A 251 -7.97 -6.83 -15.33
N ASP A 252 -7.83 -5.59 -15.78
CA ASP A 252 -6.75 -5.16 -16.65
C ASP A 252 -5.37 -5.13 -15.96
N HIS A 253 -5.32 -5.41 -14.66
CA HIS A 253 -4.10 -5.54 -13.87
C HIS A 253 -3.86 -6.99 -13.44
N ILE A 254 -4.86 -7.66 -12.87
CA ILE A 254 -4.65 -8.98 -12.21
C ILE A 254 -5.13 -10.18 -13.02
N ASN A 255 -5.76 -10.02 -14.19
CA ASN A 255 -6.33 -11.17 -14.89
C ASN A 255 -5.27 -12.17 -15.39
N GLY A 256 -4.06 -11.72 -15.73
CA GLY A 256 -2.93 -12.59 -16.05
C GLY A 256 -2.26 -13.23 -14.83
N MET A 257 -2.55 -12.76 -13.61
CA MET A 257 -1.81 -13.12 -12.40
C MET A 257 -1.88 -14.61 -12.03
N PRO A 258 -3.03 -15.30 -12.14
CA PRO A 258 -3.09 -16.74 -11.87
C PRO A 258 -2.12 -17.55 -12.75
N GLU A 259 -1.95 -17.19 -14.01
CA GLU A 259 -1.05 -17.93 -14.91
C GLU A 259 0.43 -17.65 -14.61
N VAL A 260 0.76 -16.42 -14.21
CA VAL A 260 2.10 -16.09 -13.70
C VAL A 260 2.42 -16.99 -12.50
N LEU A 261 1.51 -17.06 -11.53
CA LEU A 261 1.68 -17.86 -10.30
C LEU A 261 1.67 -19.38 -10.56
N ASP A 262 0.96 -19.85 -11.58
CA ASP A 262 1.01 -21.25 -12.00
C ASP A 262 2.31 -21.59 -12.77
N THR A 263 2.95 -20.59 -13.38
CA THR A 263 4.10 -20.77 -14.27
C THR A 263 5.45 -20.63 -13.56
N PHE A 264 5.57 -19.67 -12.65
CA PHE A 264 6.83 -19.31 -12.00
C PHE A 264 6.77 -19.61 -10.52
N LYS A 265 7.87 -20.06 -9.93
CA LYS A 265 8.01 -19.99 -8.47
C LYS A 265 8.12 -18.51 -8.08
N VAL A 266 7.31 -18.08 -7.12
CA VAL A 266 7.36 -16.70 -6.61
C VAL A 266 7.98 -16.68 -5.23
N GLY A 267 8.88 -15.72 -4.98
CA GLY A 267 9.43 -15.48 -3.65
C GLY A 267 8.38 -14.83 -2.74
N THR A 268 8.09 -13.56 -2.98
CA THR A 268 7.10 -12.78 -2.24
C THR A 268 6.08 -12.13 -3.18
N PHE A 269 4.81 -12.24 -2.83
CA PHE A 269 3.68 -11.60 -3.47
C PHE A 269 3.16 -10.45 -2.59
N TYR A 270 3.02 -9.27 -3.17
CA TYR A 270 2.48 -8.09 -2.50
C TYR A 270 1.15 -7.67 -3.11
N MET A 271 0.19 -7.30 -2.26
CA MET A 271 -1.06 -6.66 -2.67
C MET A 271 -1.59 -5.76 -1.56
N PRO A 272 -2.34 -4.69 -1.86
CA PRO A 272 -2.97 -3.88 -0.82
C PRO A 272 -4.02 -4.69 -0.04
N GLU A 273 -4.39 -4.22 1.15
CA GLU A 273 -5.52 -4.76 1.93
C GLU A 273 -6.87 -4.32 1.30
N LYS A 274 -7.08 -4.69 0.02
CA LYS A 274 -8.27 -4.36 -0.76
C LYS A 274 -8.88 -5.64 -1.32
N GLU A 275 -9.99 -6.04 -0.72
CA GLU A 275 -10.76 -7.19 -1.17
C GLU A 275 -11.63 -6.87 -2.39
N HIS A 276 -11.89 -7.90 -3.20
CA HIS A 276 -12.86 -7.82 -4.29
C HIS A 276 -13.61 -9.14 -4.46
N THR A 277 -14.85 -9.09 -4.98
CA THR A 277 -15.72 -10.28 -5.10
C THR A 277 -15.70 -10.92 -6.49
N THR A 278 -14.83 -10.44 -7.38
CA THR A 278 -14.70 -10.99 -8.73
C THR A 278 -14.10 -12.39 -8.70
N LYS A 279 -14.50 -13.20 -9.67
CA LYS A 279 -13.88 -14.52 -9.91
C LYS A 279 -12.37 -14.42 -10.17
N ILE A 280 -11.94 -13.33 -10.80
CA ILE A 280 -10.53 -13.08 -11.11
C ILE A 280 -9.74 -12.92 -9.81
N PHE A 281 -10.22 -12.08 -8.89
CA PHE A 281 -9.59 -11.90 -7.58
C PHE A 281 -9.54 -13.22 -6.79
N SER A 282 -10.65 -13.97 -6.72
CA SER A 282 -10.66 -15.29 -6.08
C SER A 282 -9.66 -16.26 -6.70
N ARG A 283 -9.54 -16.31 -8.03
CA ARG A 283 -8.57 -17.17 -8.72
C ARG A 283 -7.12 -16.76 -8.44
N MET A 284 -6.86 -15.47 -8.31
CA MET A 284 -5.55 -14.97 -7.92
C MET A 284 -5.21 -15.44 -6.50
N LEU A 285 -6.13 -15.33 -5.55
CA LEU A 285 -5.92 -15.82 -4.18
C LEU A 285 -5.67 -17.34 -4.13
N ASP A 286 -6.44 -18.12 -4.90
CA ASP A 286 -6.21 -19.57 -5.04
C ASP A 286 -4.81 -19.86 -5.61
N ALA A 287 -4.38 -19.11 -6.63
CA ALA A 287 -3.07 -19.27 -7.25
C ALA A 287 -1.92 -18.89 -6.31
N ILE A 288 -2.07 -17.84 -5.50
CA ILE A 288 -1.11 -17.47 -4.43
C ILE A 288 -0.98 -18.64 -3.45
N SER A 289 -2.11 -19.17 -2.97
CA SER A 289 -2.11 -20.32 -2.05
C SER A 289 -1.47 -21.58 -2.65
N ASN A 290 -1.66 -21.83 -3.94
CA ASN A 290 -1.09 -22.99 -4.63
C ASN A 290 0.41 -22.82 -4.93
N ASN A 291 0.86 -21.60 -5.22
CA ASN A 291 2.26 -21.28 -5.43
C ASN A 291 3.08 -21.48 -4.14
N GLY A 292 2.49 -21.14 -3.00
CA GLY A 292 3.14 -21.24 -1.68
C GLY A 292 4.18 -20.13 -1.43
N CYS A 293 4.09 -19.03 -2.17
CA CYS A 293 4.90 -17.83 -1.93
C CYS A 293 4.51 -17.14 -0.61
N ALA A 294 5.43 -16.33 -0.08
CA ALA A 294 5.08 -15.40 1.00
C ALA A 294 4.10 -14.36 0.44
N ALA A 295 3.03 -14.07 1.17
CA ALA A 295 2.05 -13.05 0.78
C ALA A 295 2.02 -11.94 1.82
N GLU A 296 2.25 -10.70 1.39
CA GLU A 296 2.37 -9.54 2.28
C GLU A 296 1.52 -8.37 1.81
N TYR A 297 1.05 -7.56 2.76
CA TYR A 297 0.32 -6.34 2.40
C TYR A 297 1.25 -5.26 1.86
N ALA A 298 0.82 -4.60 0.78
CA ALA A 298 1.41 -3.38 0.26
C ALA A 298 0.76 -2.16 0.94
N PHE A 299 1.57 -1.33 1.59
CA PHE A 299 1.16 -0.08 2.21
C PHE A 299 2.34 0.89 2.23
N ALA A 300 2.04 2.18 2.24
CA ALA A 300 3.05 3.24 2.22
C ALA A 300 4.06 3.10 3.37
N GLY A 301 5.35 3.21 3.06
CA GLY A 301 6.47 3.06 4.00
C GLY A 301 7.07 1.65 4.08
N LYS A 302 6.43 0.64 3.46
CA LYS A 302 6.97 -0.73 3.44
C LYS A 302 8.09 -0.87 2.40
N ASN A 303 9.24 -1.35 2.84
CA ASN A 303 10.39 -1.66 1.97
C ASN A 303 10.29 -3.08 1.40
N ILE A 304 10.69 -3.25 0.14
CA ILE A 304 10.97 -4.55 -0.50
C ILE A 304 12.49 -4.78 -0.57
N ILE A 305 13.22 -3.73 -0.97
CA ILE A 305 14.68 -3.69 -1.03
C ILE A 305 15.12 -2.35 -0.44
N ASP A 306 16.04 -2.36 0.52
CA ASP A 306 16.62 -1.15 1.09
C ASP A 306 18.13 -1.32 1.21
N THR A 307 18.81 -1.10 0.08
CA THR A 307 20.27 -1.07 0.01
C THR A 307 20.74 0.31 -0.37
N ASN A 308 22.05 0.43 -0.50
CA ASN A 308 22.73 1.68 -0.79
C ASN A 308 22.50 2.18 -2.20
N GLU A 309 22.61 1.24 -3.13
CA GLU A 309 22.58 1.49 -4.55
C GLU A 309 21.19 1.20 -5.12
N LEU A 310 20.39 0.34 -4.46
CA LEU A 310 19.06 -0.06 -4.92
C LEU A 310 18.05 -0.01 -3.77
N LYS A 311 16.97 0.75 -3.96
CA LYS A 311 15.81 0.79 -3.08
C LYS A 311 14.54 0.54 -3.86
N VAL A 312 13.65 -0.26 -3.28
CA VAL A 312 12.30 -0.49 -3.80
C VAL A 312 11.34 -0.51 -2.62
N TYR A 313 10.38 0.40 -2.61
CA TYR A 313 9.45 0.56 -1.50
C TYR A 313 8.11 1.11 -1.95
N PHE A 314 7.09 0.92 -1.12
CA PHE A 314 5.75 1.44 -1.37
C PHE A 314 5.61 2.85 -0.82
N VAL A 315 5.06 3.76 -1.61
CA VAL A 315 4.63 5.10 -1.16
C VAL A 315 3.11 5.23 -1.06
N GLY A 316 2.38 4.20 -1.53
CA GLY A 316 0.92 4.08 -1.42
C GLY A 316 0.49 2.60 -1.44
N PRO A 317 -0.74 2.29 -1.00
CA PRO A 317 -1.72 3.21 -0.43
C PRO A 317 -1.44 3.55 1.04
N LEU A 318 -1.94 4.69 1.52
CA LEU A 318 -1.84 5.10 2.94
C LEU A 318 -3.00 4.61 3.81
N LYS A 319 -4.10 4.21 3.18
CA LYS A 319 -5.33 3.73 3.80
C LYS A 319 -6.12 2.92 2.79
N ILE A 320 -7.16 2.23 3.25
CA ILE A 320 -8.12 1.58 2.38
C ILE A 320 -9.11 2.61 1.84
N TYR A 321 -9.19 2.75 0.52
CA TYR A 321 -10.13 3.63 -0.17
C TYR A 321 -11.40 2.87 -0.56
N GLY A 322 -12.49 3.60 -0.77
CA GLY A 322 -13.73 3.01 -1.30
C GLY A 322 -13.52 2.46 -2.73
N ASP A 323 -12.79 3.21 -3.54
CA ASP A 323 -12.43 2.85 -4.90
C ASP A 323 -11.23 1.89 -4.97
N ASN A 324 -11.19 1.01 -5.96
CA ASN A 324 -10.11 0.05 -6.16
C ASN A 324 -8.82 0.74 -6.61
N ASN A 325 -8.94 1.69 -7.55
CA ASN A 325 -7.84 2.36 -8.22
C ASN A 325 -7.08 3.24 -7.22
N ALA A 326 -7.81 3.94 -6.36
CA ALA A 326 -7.22 4.70 -5.24
C ALA A 326 -6.45 3.81 -4.24
N CYS A 327 -6.74 2.51 -4.15
CA CYS A 327 -5.97 1.55 -3.34
C CYS A 327 -4.71 1.02 -4.02
N SER A 328 -4.34 1.52 -5.21
CA SER A 328 -3.16 1.05 -5.94
C SER A 328 -1.91 1.05 -5.06
N ALA A 329 -1.20 -0.07 -5.05
CA ALA A 329 0.15 -0.16 -4.50
C ALA A 329 1.10 0.68 -5.37
N VAL A 330 1.49 1.85 -4.87
CA VAL A 330 2.38 2.77 -5.60
C VAL A 330 3.81 2.45 -5.20
N VAL A 331 4.62 2.04 -6.17
CA VAL A 331 5.99 1.57 -5.95
C VAL A 331 6.98 2.64 -6.40
N LYS A 332 7.94 2.96 -5.53
CA LYS A 332 9.09 3.78 -5.82
C LYS A 332 10.32 2.89 -5.94
N LEU A 333 11.05 3.04 -7.04
CA LEU A 333 12.32 2.37 -7.29
C LEU A 333 13.42 3.40 -7.47
N GLU A 334 14.52 3.23 -6.77
CA GLU A 334 15.72 4.04 -6.88
C GLU A 334 16.91 3.14 -7.15
N TYR A 335 17.60 3.34 -8.27
CA TYR A 335 18.86 2.70 -8.58
C TYR A 335 19.92 3.77 -8.82
N LYS A 336 20.77 4.00 -7.81
CA LYS A 336 21.78 5.06 -7.78
C LYS A 336 21.15 6.42 -8.11
N GLN A 337 21.39 6.98 -9.30
CA GLN A 337 20.86 8.27 -9.75
C GLN A 337 19.63 8.14 -10.65
N THR A 338 19.16 6.93 -10.95
CA THR A 338 17.94 6.71 -11.73
C THR A 338 16.79 6.33 -10.81
N SER A 339 15.64 6.94 -11.02
CA SER A 339 14.48 6.73 -10.17
C SER A 339 13.18 6.61 -10.98
N LEU A 340 12.31 5.69 -10.56
CA LEU A 340 11.03 5.40 -11.21
C LEU A 340 9.90 5.39 -10.20
N LEU A 341 8.73 5.90 -10.60
CA LEU A 341 7.50 5.81 -9.82
C LEU A 341 6.43 5.04 -10.60
N PHE A 342 5.97 3.93 -10.05
CA PHE A 342 4.94 3.07 -10.60
C PHE A 342 3.63 3.30 -9.85
N THR A 343 2.68 3.96 -10.50
CA THR A 343 1.46 4.45 -9.84
C THR A 343 0.28 3.49 -9.89
N GLY A 344 0.35 2.44 -10.72
CA GLY A 344 -0.84 1.65 -11.08
C GLY A 344 -1.95 2.60 -11.54
N ASP A 345 -3.09 2.51 -10.87
CA ASP A 345 -4.26 3.36 -11.13
C ASP A 345 -4.53 4.36 -10.00
N ALA A 346 -3.53 4.74 -9.22
CA ALA A 346 -3.69 5.69 -8.12
C ALA A 346 -4.36 7.00 -8.58
N GLU A 347 -5.57 7.23 -8.08
CA GLU A 347 -6.35 8.43 -8.38
C GLU A 347 -5.96 9.63 -7.50
N HIS A 348 -6.45 10.83 -7.85
CA HIS A 348 -6.17 12.09 -7.16
C HIS A 348 -6.28 12.04 -5.64
N SER A 349 -7.19 11.22 -5.09
CA SER A 349 -7.32 11.05 -3.64
C SER A 349 -6.07 10.41 -3.01
N SER A 350 -5.53 9.37 -3.64
CA SER A 350 -4.30 8.69 -3.22
C SER A 350 -3.08 9.57 -3.50
N GLU A 351 -3.02 10.21 -4.67
CA GLU A 351 -1.96 11.18 -5.02
C GLU A 351 -1.81 12.27 -3.95
N ASN A 352 -2.94 12.88 -3.56
CA ASN A 352 -2.97 13.95 -2.57
C ASN A 352 -2.58 13.47 -1.18
N ASP A 353 -2.99 12.26 -0.79
CA ASP A 353 -2.62 11.69 0.51
C ASP A 353 -1.11 11.38 0.56
N MET A 354 -0.53 10.84 -0.52
CA MET A 354 0.92 10.61 -0.63
C MET A 354 1.71 11.93 -0.50
N MET A 355 1.28 12.97 -1.23
CA MET A 355 1.91 14.30 -1.14
C MET A 355 1.80 14.91 0.26
N LYS A 356 0.64 14.81 0.91
CA LYS A 356 0.41 15.36 2.25
C LYS A 356 1.19 14.65 3.34
N ALA A 357 1.40 13.34 3.20
CA ALA A 357 2.21 12.58 4.13
C ALA A 357 3.72 12.86 3.98
N GLY A 358 4.14 13.58 2.95
CA GLY A 358 5.53 13.98 2.77
C GLY A 358 6.42 12.87 2.23
N TYR A 359 5.86 11.87 1.56
CA TYR A 359 6.66 10.90 0.81
C TYR A 359 7.43 11.60 -0.32
N ASP A 360 8.67 11.19 -0.56
CA ASP A 360 9.42 11.62 -1.73
C ASP A 360 8.85 10.91 -2.97
N LEU A 361 8.16 11.70 -3.80
CA LEU A 361 7.55 11.25 -5.05
C LEU A 361 8.39 11.61 -6.27
N SER A 362 9.48 12.38 -6.09
CA SER A 362 10.30 12.85 -7.20
C SER A 362 10.86 11.66 -7.97
N ALA A 363 10.75 11.62 -9.29
CA ALA A 363 11.21 10.49 -10.09
C ALA A 363 11.67 10.94 -11.49
N ASP A 364 12.68 10.30 -12.06
CA ASP A 364 13.10 10.57 -13.44
C ASP A 364 12.05 10.07 -14.44
N ILE A 365 11.49 8.90 -14.16
CA ILE A 365 10.50 8.23 -15.00
C ILE A 365 9.21 7.97 -14.20
N LEU A 366 8.09 8.36 -14.78
CA LEU A 366 6.75 8.10 -14.24
C LEU A 366 6.00 7.08 -15.09
N LYS A 367 5.49 6.00 -14.48
CA LYS A 367 4.33 5.30 -15.04
C LYS A 367 3.10 6.14 -14.74
N VAL A 368 2.47 6.67 -15.78
CA VAL A 368 1.27 7.51 -15.68
C VAL A 368 0.12 6.70 -15.08
N GLY A 369 -0.56 7.32 -14.11
CA GLY A 369 -1.64 6.71 -13.35
C GLY A 369 -2.87 6.43 -14.22
N HIS A 370 -3.48 5.27 -14.00
CA HIS A 370 -4.79 4.90 -14.56
C HIS A 370 -4.84 5.05 -16.07
N HIS A 371 -3.77 4.61 -16.74
CA HIS A 371 -3.60 4.63 -18.20
C HIS A 371 -3.73 6.03 -18.82
N GLY A 372 -3.63 7.10 -18.01
CA GLY A 372 -3.87 8.48 -18.41
C GLY A 372 -5.32 8.96 -18.27
N SER A 373 -6.09 8.36 -17.37
CA SER A 373 -7.43 8.84 -16.98
C SER A 373 -7.38 10.23 -16.35
N SER A 374 -8.41 11.04 -16.56
CA SER A 374 -8.55 12.36 -15.92
C SER A 374 -8.86 12.29 -14.42
N SER A 375 -9.05 11.09 -13.84
CA SER A 375 -9.16 10.92 -12.39
C SER A 375 -7.79 10.82 -11.69
N SER A 376 -6.71 10.79 -12.48
CA SER A 376 -5.33 10.60 -12.03
C SER A 376 -4.41 11.62 -12.71
N SER A 377 -3.15 11.64 -12.31
CA SER A 377 -2.11 12.54 -12.82
C SER A 377 -2.46 14.01 -12.66
N SER A 378 -2.87 14.42 -11.44
CA SER A 378 -3.17 15.84 -11.16
C SER A 378 -1.96 16.74 -11.45
N PRO A 379 -2.16 18.01 -11.84
CA PRO A 379 -1.05 18.93 -12.05
C PRO A 379 -0.12 19.05 -10.83
N GLU A 380 -0.68 19.04 -9.62
CA GLU A 380 0.09 19.09 -8.38
C GLU A 380 0.94 17.83 -8.20
N PHE A 381 0.38 16.66 -8.50
CA PHE A 381 1.09 15.39 -8.43
C PHE A 381 2.21 15.30 -9.47
N ILE A 382 1.95 15.61 -10.74
CA ILE A 382 2.99 15.59 -11.78
C ILE A 382 4.10 16.60 -11.46
N LYS A 383 3.76 17.74 -10.86
CA LYS A 383 4.75 18.70 -10.37
C LYS A 383 5.59 18.15 -9.21
N ALA A 384 4.97 17.42 -8.27
CA ALA A 384 5.68 16.80 -7.14
C ALA A 384 6.61 15.67 -7.61
N VAL A 385 6.18 14.88 -8.60
CA VAL A 385 7.01 13.84 -9.22
C VAL A 385 8.13 14.45 -10.08
N SER A 386 7.84 15.55 -10.79
CA SER A 386 8.77 16.23 -11.69
C SER A 386 9.51 15.30 -12.68
N PRO A 387 8.80 14.43 -13.43
CA PRO A 387 9.44 13.45 -14.30
C PRO A 387 10.03 14.06 -15.56
N LYS A 388 11.11 13.46 -16.05
CA LYS A 388 11.67 13.76 -17.38
C LYS A 388 10.96 12.96 -18.47
N ASP A 389 10.68 11.69 -18.21
CA ASP A 389 9.99 10.79 -19.13
C ASP A 389 8.76 10.17 -18.45
N ALA A 390 7.68 9.98 -19.20
CA ALA A 390 6.45 9.37 -18.72
C ALA A 390 5.99 8.26 -19.66
N ILE A 391 5.67 7.10 -19.07
CA ILE A 391 5.18 5.93 -19.77
C ILE A 391 3.68 5.78 -19.53
N VAL A 392 2.90 5.71 -20.60
CA VAL A 392 1.48 5.39 -20.56
C VAL A 392 1.29 3.98 -21.13
N SER A 393 1.04 3.02 -20.24
CA SER A 393 0.53 1.71 -20.67
C SER A 393 -0.94 1.88 -21.01
N VAL A 394 -1.31 1.56 -22.23
CA VAL A 394 -2.66 1.76 -22.75
C VAL A 394 -2.86 0.93 -24.01
N GLY A 395 -4.11 0.51 -24.26
CA GLY A 395 -4.48 -0.25 -25.45
C GLY A 395 -4.82 0.65 -26.64
N GLU A 396 -4.48 0.18 -27.84
CA GLU A 396 -4.87 0.84 -29.08
C GLU A 396 -6.40 0.80 -29.23
N ASN A 397 -7.00 1.93 -29.60
CA ASN A 397 -8.45 2.09 -29.77
C ASN A 397 -9.26 1.70 -28.53
N ASN A 398 -8.72 1.95 -27.33
CA ASN A 398 -9.44 1.63 -26.11
C ASN A 398 -10.74 2.44 -25.96
N GLN A 399 -11.76 1.80 -25.41
CA GLN A 399 -13.10 2.39 -25.28
C GLN A 399 -13.22 3.40 -24.13
N TYR A 400 -12.20 3.49 -23.27
CA TYR A 400 -12.15 4.40 -22.14
C TYR A 400 -11.79 5.83 -22.56
N GLY A 401 -11.22 6.00 -23.76
CA GLY A 401 -10.72 7.30 -24.23
C GLY A 401 -9.42 7.71 -23.54
N HIS A 402 -8.66 6.73 -23.04
CA HIS A 402 -7.38 6.95 -22.39
C HIS A 402 -6.22 6.87 -23.41
N PRO A 403 -5.08 7.54 -23.16
CA PRO A 403 -4.94 8.66 -22.23
C PRO A 403 -5.82 9.83 -22.67
N THR A 404 -6.35 10.58 -21.71
CA THR A 404 -7.14 11.77 -22.00
C THR A 404 -6.26 12.90 -22.52
N ASN A 405 -6.82 13.79 -23.36
CA ASN A 405 -6.12 14.98 -23.82
C ASN A 405 -5.70 15.91 -22.67
N GLU A 406 -6.43 15.89 -21.56
CA GLU A 406 -6.12 16.67 -20.36
C GLU A 406 -4.81 16.21 -19.72
N VAL A 407 -4.66 14.91 -19.44
CA VAL A 407 -3.42 14.36 -18.87
C VAL A 407 -2.24 14.56 -19.82
N LEU A 408 -2.43 14.33 -21.12
CA LEU A 408 -1.38 14.59 -22.12
C LEU A 408 -0.96 16.07 -22.14
N ALA A 409 -1.91 16.99 -22.00
CA ALA A 409 -1.61 18.42 -21.93
C ALA A 409 -0.86 18.80 -20.65
N ILE A 410 -1.22 18.22 -19.50
CA ILE A 410 -0.49 18.41 -18.23
C ILE A 410 0.97 18.00 -18.40
N LEU A 411 1.23 16.79 -18.89
CA LEU A 411 2.57 16.26 -19.12
C LEU A 411 3.35 17.13 -20.12
N SER A 412 2.74 17.49 -21.25
CA SER A 412 3.37 18.32 -22.27
C SER A 412 3.71 19.73 -21.76
N ASN A 413 2.83 20.34 -20.96
CA ASN A 413 3.05 21.68 -20.41
C ASN A 413 4.18 21.71 -19.37
N MET A 414 4.49 20.57 -18.76
CA MET A 414 5.62 20.40 -17.84
C MET A 414 6.90 19.94 -18.53
N GLY A 415 6.90 19.83 -19.87
CA GLY A 415 8.07 19.43 -20.65
C GLY A 415 8.43 17.95 -20.54
N VAL A 416 7.48 17.10 -20.14
CA VAL A 416 7.68 15.66 -19.97
C VAL A 416 7.61 14.96 -21.32
N ASN A 417 8.58 14.09 -21.62
CA ASN A 417 8.52 13.25 -22.82
C ASN A 417 7.56 12.07 -22.58
N VAL A 418 6.56 11.91 -23.45
CA VAL A 418 5.54 10.87 -23.27
C VAL A 418 5.77 9.71 -24.26
N TYR A 419 5.77 8.48 -23.73
CA TYR A 419 5.82 7.23 -24.50
C TYR A 419 4.58 6.40 -24.20
N ARG A 420 3.97 5.82 -25.23
CA ARG A 420 2.71 5.07 -25.10
C ARG A 420 2.82 3.69 -25.73
N THR A 421 2.41 2.66 -25.01
CA THR A 421 2.51 1.27 -25.50
C THR A 421 1.68 1.03 -26.75
N ASP A 422 0.53 1.67 -26.88
CA ASP A 422 -0.32 1.57 -28.08
C ASP A 422 0.33 2.15 -29.34
N ILE A 423 1.28 3.07 -29.21
CA ILE A 423 1.97 3.69 -30.35
C ILE A 423 3.27 2.96 -30.69
N VAL A 424 4.04 2.58 -29.67
CA VAL A 424 5.42 2.09 -29.87
C VAL A 424 5.64 0.64 -29.48
N GLY A 425 4.62 -0.04 -28.97
CA GLY A 425 4.70 -1.40 -28.44
C GLY A 425 5.35 -1.44 -27.05
N THR A 426 6.04 -2.53 -26.76
CA THR A 426 6.75 -2.71 -25.48
C THR A 426 7.87 -1.70 -25.35
N ILE A 427 7.92 -1.01 -24.20
CA ILE A 427 8.96 -0.01 -23.90
C ILE A 427 9.92 -0.61 -22.88
N VAL A 428 11.23 -0.53 -23.16
CA VAL A 428 12.26 -1.05 -22.26
C VAL A 428 13.18 0.09 -21.84
N ILE A 429 13.28 0.31 -20.53
CA ILE A 429 14.22 1.26 -19.95
C ILE A 429 15.42 0.49 -19.45
N THR A 430 16.61 0.86 -19.89
CA THR A 430 17.87 0.27 -19.39
C THR A 430 18.64 1.35 -18.65
N SER A 431 18.99 1.13 -17.39
CA SER A 431 19.79 2.06 -16.57
C SER A 431 21.05 1.40 -16.05
N ASP A 432 22.18 2.11 -16.16
CA ASP A 432 23.46 1.75 -15.51
C ASP A 432 23.59 2.37 -14.10
N GLY A 433 22.53 3.05 -13.63
CA GLY A 433 22.44 3.75 -12.36
C GLY A 433 22.99 5.19 -12.40
N THR A 434 23.53 5.66 -13.52
CA THR A 434 23.89 7.07 -13.73
C THR A 434 23.06 7.69 -14.86
N SER A 435 22.77 6.90 -15.88
CA SER A 435 21.98 7.29 -17.04
C SER A 435 21.06 6.15 -17.44
N TYR A 436 20.07 6.46 -18.27
CA TYR A 436 19.17 5.47 -18.83
C TYR A 436 18.87 5.72 -20.30
N THR A 437 18.56 4.64 -21.02
CA THR A 437 18.05 4.65 -22.39
C THR A 437 16.62 4.13 -22.41
N ILE A 438 15.87 4.50 -23.46
CA ILE A 438 14.50 4.02 -23.70
C ILE A 438 14.44 3.40 -25.09
N ASP A 439 14.30 2.08 -25.12
CA ASP A 439 14.13 1.30 -26.33
C ASP A 439 12.66 0.95 -26.58
N LYS A 440 12.30 0.85 -27.86
CA LYS A 440 10.93 0.62 -28.33
C LYS A 440 10.90 -0.68 -29.10
N ILE A 441 10.33 -1.71 -28.51
CA ILE A 441 10.18 -3.02 -29.13
C ILE A 441 8.78 -3.10 -29.70
N LYS A 442 8.70 -3.03 -31.03
CA LYS A 442 7.44 -3.21 -31.74
C LYS A 442 6.88 -4.60 -31.46
N SER A 443 5.83 -4.69 -30.66
CA SER A 443 4.93 -5.83 -30.55
C SER A 443 3.94 -5.81 -31.72
N THR A 444 3.33 -6.95 -32.04
CA THR A 444 2.00 -6.90 -32.65
C THR A 444 1.10 -6.19 -31.64
N VAL A 445 0.76 -4.93 -31.94
CA VAL A 445 -0.05 -4.06 -31.07
C VAL A 445 -1.28 -4.85 -30.64
N GLN A 446 -1.46 -5.01 -29.33
CA GLN A 446 -2.57 -5.79 -28.80
C GLN A 446 -3.81 -4.89 -28.78
N PRO A 447 -4.83 -5.15 -29.62
CA PRO A 447 -6.10 -4.42 -29.53
C PRO A 447 -6.81 -4.78 -28.23
N ASN A 448 -7.69 -3.91 -27.75
CA ASN A 448 -8.47 -4.16 -26.54
C ASN A 448 -9.14 -5.55 -26.51
N ALA A 449 -8.85 -6.32 -25.46
CA ALA A 449 -9.76 -7.33 -24.95
C ALA A 449 -10.84 -6.63 -24.11
N PRO A 450 -12.14 -6.68 -24.49
CA PRO A 450 -13.20 -6.25 -23.59
C PRO A 450 -13.25 -7.18 -22.36
N PRO A 451 -13.76 -6.73 -21.19
CA PRO A 451 -14.15 -7.65 -20.15
C PRO A 451 -15.21 -8.60 -20.73
N GLN A 452 -14.88 -9.88 -20.91
CA GLN A 452 -15.91 -10.89 -21.16
C GLN A 452 -16.72 -11.06 -19.88
N THR A 453 -17.72 -10.20 -19.70
CA THR A 453 -18.90 -10.55 -18.93
C THR A 453 -19.71 -11.51 -19.80
N ASN A 454 -19.45 -12.80 -19.64
CA ASN A 454 -20.28 -13.85 -20.23
C ASN A 454 -21.69 -13.77 -19.61
N ASN A 455 -22.57 -12.99 -20.25
CA ASN A 455 -24.01 -13.15 -20.14
C ASN A 455 -24.55 -13.47 -21.53
N THR A 456 -24.55 -14.76 -21.85
CA THR A 456 -25.31 -15.31 -22.96
C THR A 456 -26.81 -15.16 -22.65
N GLN A 457 -27.50 -14.25 -23.33
CA GLN A 457 -28.87 -14.50 -23.75
C GLN A 457 -29.09 -13.99 -25.18
N ASN A 458 -29.44 -14.94 -26.04
CA ASN A 458 -29.91 -14.77 -27.40
C ASN A 458 -31.05 -13.74 -27.47
N ILE A 459 -30.92 -12.71 -28.31
CA ILE A 459 -32.04 -12.22 -29.15
C ILE A 459 -31.51 -11.88 -30.54
N THR A 460 -32.17 -12.48 -31.51
CA THR A 460 -32.05 -12.42 -32.96
C THR A 460 -32.18 -11.03 -33.59
N SER A 461 -31.41 -10.85 -34.67
CA SER A 461 -31.52 -9.98 -35.86
C SER A 461 -32.65 -8.95 -35.98
N ASN A 462 -32.29 -7.72 -36.37
CA ASN A 462 -32.70 -7.16 -37.68
C ASN A 462 -31.92 -5.89 -38.05
N ASN A 463 -31.50 -5.84 -39.32
CA ASN A 463 -30.92 -4.70 -40.02
C ASN A 463 -31.92 -3.54 -40.14
N ASN A 464 -31.42 -2.30 -40.10
CA ASN A 464 -31.74 -1.24 -41.07
C ASN A 464 -30.79 -0.04 -40.94
N ASN A 465 -30.28 0.39 -42.10
CA ASN A 465 -29.52 1.62 -42.32
C ASN A 465 -30.38 2.87 -42.12
N THR A 466 -29.82 3.89 -41.45
CA THR A 466 -30.00 5.30 -41.88
C THR A 466 -28.82 6.16 -41.38
N GLN A 467 -28.27 6.98 -42.28
CA GLN A 467 -27.34 8.09 -41.99
C GLN A 467 -28.01 9.15 -41.10
N GLN A 468 -27.25 9.83 -40.22
CA GLN A 468 -26.88 11.26 -40.32
C GLN A 468 -26.50 11.88 -38.94
N GLU A 469 -25.39 12.63 -38.98
CA GLU A 469 -25.17 13.94 -38.35
C GLU A 469 -24.90 14.11 -36.83
N THR A 470 -23.65 14.52 -36.56
CA THR A 470 -23.18 15.60 -35.66
C THR A 470 -23.87 15.79 -34.30
N THR A 471 -23.13 15.58 -33.20
CA THR A 471 -23.28 16.35 -31.95
C THR A 471 -22.06 16.18 -31.03
N THR A 472 -21.00 16.96 -31.26
CA THR A 472 -19.79 17.01 -30.42
C THR A 472 -19.72 18.30 -29.58
N GLN A 473 -20.82 18.67 -28.90
CA GLN A 473 -20.92 19.98 -28.24
C GLN A 473 -21.59 20.01 -26.85
N ASN A 474 -22.09 18.90 -26.28
CA ASN A 474 -22.90 18.97 -25.04
C ASN A 474 -22.47 18.06 -23.87
N SER A 475 -21.29 17.44 -23.90
CA SER A 475 -20.83 16.55 -22.82
C SER A 475 -20.67 17.23 -21.45
N SER A 476 -20.37 18.53 -21.43
CA SER A 476 -20.19 19.34 -20.21
C SER A 476 -21.45 20.10 -19.76
N ALA A 477 -22.58 19.94 -20.45
CA ALA A 477 -23.81 20.65 -20.09
C ALA A 477 -24.33 20.18 -18.71
N ILE A 478 -24.69 21.15 -17.87
CA ILE A 478 -25.19 20.87 -16.52
C ILE A 478 -26.60 20.28 -16.59
N VAL A 479 -26.79 19.13 -15.96
CA VAL A 479 -28.07 18.44 -15.80
C VAL A 479 -28.24 17.99 -14.35
N TYR A 480 -29.42 17.48 -14.02
CA TYR A 480 -29.78 17.12 -12.64
C TYR A 480 -30.30 15.69 -12.57
N ARG A 481 -29.90 14.95 -11.54
CA ARG A 481 -30.40 13.60 -11.27
C ARG A 481 -31.06 13.52 -9.90
N THR A 482 -31.91 12.52 -9.74
CA THR A 482 -32.44 12.13 -8.43
C THR A 482 -31.52 11.12 -7.76
N LYS A 483 -31.59 10.97 -6.43
CA LYS A 483 -30.75 10.02 -5.66
C LYS A 483 -30.85 8.57 -6.14
N THR A 484 -32.02 8.14 -6.64
CA THR A 484 -32.29 6.72 -6.97
C THR A 484 -32.91 6.51 -8.35
N GLY A 485 -33.09 7.57 -9.15
CA GLY A 485 -33.74 7.47 -10.46
C GLY A 485 -32.76 7.13 -11.58
N SER A 486 -33.27 6.48 -12.63
CA SER A 486 -32.50 6.06 -13.81
C SER A 486 -32.41 7.13 -14.91
N LYS A 487 -32.76 8.38 -14.59
CA LYS A 487 -32.83 9.48 -15.55
C LYS A 487 -32.15 10.75 -15.05
N TYR A 488 -31.62 11.52 -15.98
CA TYR A 488 -31.17 12.90 -15.75
C TYR A 488 -32.13 13.90 -16.41
N HIS A 489 -32.13 15.14 -15.92
CA HIS A 489 -33.20 16.12 -16.10
C HIS A 489 -32.65 17.55 -16.29
N ASN A 490 -33.45 18.45 -16.88
CA ASN A 490 -33.25 19.89 -16.77
C ASN A 490 -33.68 20.40 -15.39
N ALA A 491 -33.15 21.57 -14.99
CA ALA A 491 -33.63 22.27 -13.80
C ALA A 491 -35.15 22.48 -13.85
N GLY A 492 -35.85 22.21 -12.75
CA GLY A 492 -37.31 22.41 -12.66
C GLY A 492 -38.18 21.31 -13.27
N CYS A 493 -37.62 20.17 -13.68
CA CYS A 493 -38.42 19.03 -14.12
C CYS A 493 -39.33 18.52 -12.99
N SER A 494 -40.63 18.35 -13.25
CA SER A 494 -41.61 17.85 -12.27
C SER A 494 -41.32 16.43 -11.75
N TYR A 495 -40.47 15.66 -12.43
CA TYR A 495 -40.02 14.33 -12.01
C TYR A 495 -38.71 14.36 -11.21
N LEU A 496 -38.07 15.53 -11.07
CA LEU A 496 -36.84 15.73 -10.30
C LEU A 496 -37.19 15.90 -8.81
N LYS A 497 -37.45 14.80 -8.11
CA LYS A 497 -37.81 14.81 -6.68
C LYS A 497 -36.65 15.13 -5.73
N SER A 498 -35.41 15.01 -6.22
CA SER A 498 -34.18 15.45 -5.58
C SER A 498 -33.26 16.01 -6.66
N SER A 499 -32.56 17.10 -6.37
CA SER A 499 -31.79 17.85 -7.36
C SER A 499 -30.29 17.74 -7.07
N ILE A 500 -29.66 16.71 -7.62
CA ILE A 500 -28.20 16.55 -7.58
C ILE A 500 -27.66 16.99 -8.93
N GLN A 501 -26.86 18.05 -8.93
CA GLN A 501 -26.21 18.58 -10.14
C GLN A 501 -25.13 17.61 -10.63
N THR A 502 -25.02 17.45 -11.95
CA THR A 502 -24.02 16.61 -12.64
C THR A 502 -23.87 17.10 -14.08
N THR A 503 -22.97 16.51 -14.87
CA THR A 503 -22.85 16.77 -16.32
C THR A 503 -23.57 15.70 -17.14
N VAL A 504 -23.85 15.98 -18.42
CA VAL A 504 -24.38 14.96 -19.35
C VAL A 504 -23.44 13.74 -19.43
N SER A 505 -22.13 13.98 -19.45
CA SER A 505 -21.10 12.93 -19.45
C SER A 505 -21.22 12.01 -18.23
N GLU A 506 -21.20 12.59 -17.03
CA GLU A 506 -21.31 11.85 -15.77
C GLU A 506 -22.66 11.14 -15.62
N ALA A 507 -23.76 11.78 -16.04
CA ALA A 507 -25.07 11.15 -16.00
C ALA A 507 -25.11 9.88 -16.88
N LYS A 508 -24.50 9.93 -18.06
CA LYS A 508 -24.40 8.77 -18.95
C LYS A 508 -23.44 7.70 -18.41
N SER A 509 -22.31 8.07 -17.81
CA SER A 509 -21.39 7.11 -17.20
C SER A 509 -22.06 6.38 -16.02
N MET A 510 -22.97 7.04 -15.31
CA MET A 510 -23.85 6.43 -14.29
C MET A 510 -24.99 5.57 -14.87
N GLY A 511 -25.06 5.38 -16.18
CA GLY A 511 -26.12 4.62 -16.86
C GLY A 511 -27.48 5.33 -16.91
N LEU A 512 -27.53 6.64 -16.63
CA LEU A 512 -28.76 7.41 -16.66
C LEU A 512 -29.13 7.78 -18.10
N THR A 513 -30.43 7.75 -18.38
CA THR A 513 -30.98 8.14 -19.69
C THR A 513 -31.65 9.52 -19.63
N PRO A 514 -31.67 10.30 -20.71
CA PRO A 514 -32.32 11.61 -20.69
C PRO A 514 -33.82 11.48 -20.37
N CYS A 515 -34.32 12.32 -19.47
CA CYS A 515 -35.74 12.37 -19.16
C CYS A 515 -36.54 12.85 -20.38
N SER A 516 -37.35 11.96 -20.94
CA SER A 516 -38.22 12.26 -22.10
C SER A 516 -39.24 13.37 -21.86
N ARG A 517 -39.50 13.76 -20.60
CA ARG A 517 -40.45 14.83 -20.26
C ARG A 517 -39.85 16.23 -20.30
N CYS A 518 -38.60 16.40 -19.85
CA CYS A 518 -37.93 17.70 -19.85
C CYS A 518 -36.86 17.85 -20.93
N ASN A 519 -36.60 16.77 -21.69
CA ASN A 519 -35.68 16.70 -22.82
C ASN A 519 -34.35 17.43 -22.57
N PRO A 520 -33.58 17.00 -21.55
CA PRO A 520 -32.29 17.63 -21.23
C PRO A 520 -31.27 17.43 -22.35
N PRO A 521 -30.18 18.21 -22.37
CA PRO A 521 -29.07 18.03 -23.31
C PRO A 521 -28.61 16.57 -23.39
N LYS A 522 -28.39 16.08 -24.61
CA LYS A 522 -28.02 14.69 -24.87
C LYS A 522 -26.56 14.55 -25.20
#